data_AF-A0A349KY44-F1
#
_entry.id   AF-A0A349KY44-F1
#
_cell.length_a   1.000
_cell.length_b   1.000
_cell.length_c   1.000
_cell.angle_alpha   90.00
_cell.angle_beta   90.00
_cell.angle_gamma   90.00
#
_symmetry.space_group_name_H-M   'P 1'
#
loop_
_entity.id
_entity.type
_entity.pdbx_description
1 polymer ?
#
loop_
_entity_poly.entity_id
_entity_poly.type
_entity_poly.pdbx_seq_one_letter_code
_entity_poly.pdbx_strand_id
1 'polypeptide(L)'
;MKIYPVILSGGSGTRLWPLSRAMLPKQLLPLVSERTMLQETALRVADWPEMMAPLIVCGNEHRFLVAEQMRAIGCQPLGILLESVGRNTAPAVA
;
A
#
# COMPACT_ATOMS: atom_id res chain seq x y z
N MET A 1 -13.38 -9.46 17.89
CA MET A 1 -12.68 -10.48 17.04
C MET A 1 -11.35 -9.87 16.57
N LYS A 2 -10.31 -10.63 16.19
CA LYS A 2 -9.08 -10.03 15.62
C LYS A 2 -9.16 -10.06 14.10
N ILE A 3 -9.05 -8.91 13.45
CA ILE A 3 -9.09 -8.77 11.99
C ILE A 3 -7.71 -8.36 11.49
N TYR A 4 -7.14 -9.10 10.53
CA TYR A 4 -5.86 -8.77 9.92
C TYR A 4 -6.11 -8.15 8.54
N PRO A 5 -5.94 -6.83 8.40
CA PRO A 5 -6.20 -6.17 7.13
C PRO A 5 -5.09 -6.48 6.13
N VAL A 6 -5.49 -6.72 4.89
CA VAL A 6 -4.57 -6.89 3.76
C VAL A 6 -4.74 -5.71 2.81
N ILE A 7 -3.69 -4.92 2.64
CA ILE A 7 -3.69 -3.75 1.75
C ILE A 7 -2.92 -4.09 0.47
N LEU A 8 -3.64 -4.12 -0.65
CA LEU A 8 -3.08 -4.39 -1.96
C LEU A 8 -2.58 -3.09 -2.59
N SER A 9 -1.27 -2.89 -2.59
CA SER A 9 -0.58 -1.69 -3.09
C SER A 9 0.07 -1.94 -4.46
N GLY A 10 -0.65 -2.61 -5.35
CA GLY A 10 -0.20 -2.93 -6.72
C GLY A 10 -0.69 -1.94 -7.79
N GLY A 11 -0.17 -2.12 -9.01
CA GLY A 11 -0.56 -1.36 -10.19
C GLY A 11 0.37 -0.20 -10.53
N SER A 12 0.54 0.05 -11.83
CA SER A 12 1.49 1.04 -12.39
C SER A 12 0.92 2.46 -12.53
N GLY A 13 -0.39 2.64 -12.31
CA GLY A 13 -1.04 3.96 -12.31
C GLY A 13 -1.01 4.71 -13.65
N THR A 14 -1.12 4.02 -14.79
CA THR A 14 -1.00 4.63 -16.14
C THR A 14 -2.01 5.73 -16.45
N ARG A 15 -3.19 5.72 -15.83
CA ARG A 15 -4.27 6.70 -16.06
C ARG A 15 -3.98 8.10 -15.54
N LEU A 16 -3.03 8.25 -14.62
CA LEU A 16 -2.67 9.54 -14.02
C LEU A 16 -1.33 10.05 -14.54
N TRP A 17 -0.89 9.60 -15.71
CA TRP A 17 0.26 10.21 -16.37
C TRP A 17 -0.04 11.70 -16.65
N PRO A 18 0.92 12.63 -16.46
CA PRO A 18 2.33 12.41 -16.15
C PRO A 18 2.67 12.22 -14.67
N LEU A 19 1.71 12.44 -13.77
CA LEU A 19 1.92 12.42 -12.31
C LEU A 19 2.35 11.04 -11.82
N SER A 20 1.63 9.99 -12.22
CA SER A 20 2.00 8.61 -11.91
C SER A 20 2.96 8.06 -12.96
N ARG A 21 4.00 7.37 -12.48
CA ARG A 21 5.04 6.71 -13.30
C ARG A 21 5.21 5.27 -12.82
N ALA A 22 5.87 4.42 -13.61
CA ALA A 22 6.09 3.02 -13.24
C ALA A 22 6.79 2.88 -11.87
N MET A 23 7.80 3.72 -11.61
CA MET A 23 8.55 3.73 -10.33
C MET A 23 7.83 4.45 -9.19
N LEU A 24 6.83 5.29 -9.50
CA LEU A 24 6.08 6.06 -8.51
C LEU A 24 4.59 6.02 -8.86
N PRO A 25 3.91 4.89 -8.58
CA PRO A 25 2.52 4.69 -8.92
C PRO A 25 1.60 5.53 -8.05
N LYS A 26 0.38 5.76 -8.51
CA LYS A 26 -0.63 6.64 -7.87
C LYS A 26 -0.79 6.45 -6.36
N GLN A 27 -0.70 5.23 -5.86
CA GLN A 27 -0.94 4.93 -4.45
C GLN A 27 0.15 5.47 -3.53
N LEU A 28 1.32 5.76 -4.10
CA LEU A 28 2.48 6.34 -3.41
C LEU A 28 2.59 7.86 -3.66
N LEU A 29 1.53 8.50 -4.18
CA LEU A 29 1.47 9.94 -4.43
C LEU A 29 0.42 10.62 -3.53
N PRO A 30 0.72 11.82 -3.00
CA PRO A 30 -0.25 12.66 -2.27
C PRO A 30 -1.13 13.41 -3.28
N LEU A 31 -2.14 12.72 -3.83
CA LEU A 31 -2.96 13.27 -4.93
C LEU A 31 -4.17 14.09 -4.47
N VAL A 32 -4.71 13.76 -3.29
CA VAL A 32 -5.98 14.31 -2.77
C VAL A 32 -5.85 14.88 -1.35
N SER A 33 -4.75 14.61 -0.68
CA SER A 33 -4.41 15.10 0.65
C SER A 33 -2.89 15.21 0.77
N GLU A 34 -2.42 15.69 1.93
CA GLU A 34 -0.99 15.75 2.27
C GLU A 34 -0.35 14.36 2.41
N ARG A 35 -1.15 13.29 2.45
CA ARG A 35 -0.69 11.91 2.57
C ARG A 35 -0.93 11.13 1.29
N THR A 36 -0.14 10.09 1.07
CA THR A 36 -0.37 9.18 -0.07
C THR A 36 -1.62 8.34 0.13
N MET A 37 -2.19 7.83 -0.95
CA MET A 37 -3.38 6.96 -0.86
C MET A 37 -3.11 5.72 0.01
N LEU A 38 -1.89 5.19 -0.04
CA LEU A 38 -1.45 4.08 0.81
C LEU A 38 -1.50 4.46 2.29
N GLN A 39 -0.94 5.62 2.64
CA GLN A 39 -0.93 6.13 4.02
C GLN A 39 -2.35 6.39 4.54
N GLU A 40 -3.18 7.08 3.76
CA GLU A 40 -4.59 7.31 4.11
C GLU A 40 -5.34 5.99 4.33
N THR A 41 -5.02 4.97 3.55
CA THR A 41 -5.64 3.65 3.69
C THR A 41 -5.18 2.92 4.95
N ALA A 42 -3.89 2.95 5.26
CA ALA A 42 -3.35 2.35 6.47
C ALA A 42 -3.93 3.01 7.75
N LEU A 43 -4.00 4.34 7.78
CA LEU A 43 -4.55 5.07 8.93
C LEU A 43 -6.05 4.82 9.12
N ARG A 44 -6.83 4.84 8.04
CA ARG A 44 -8.28 4.56 8.09
C ARG A 44 -8.60 3.19 8.68
N VAL A 45 -7.75 2.20 8.37
CA VAL A 45 -7.91 0.84 8.88
C VAL A 45 -7.45 0.75 10.34
N ALA A 46 -6.38 1.46 10.71
CA ALA A 46 -5.86 1.49 12.08
C ALA A 46 -6.83 2.13 13.10
N ASP A 47 -7.75 2.99 12.66
CA ASP A 47 -8.73 3.65 13.53
C ASP A 47 -9.79 2.69 14.11
N TRP A 48 -9.83 1.43 13.69
CA TRP A 48 -10.83 0.46 14.14
C TRP A 48 -10.27 -0.44 15.25
N PRO A 49 -10.90 -0.54 16.43
CA PRO A 49 -10.36 -1.26 17.59
C PRO A 49 -10.05 -2.74 17.37
N GLU A 50 -10.72 -3.39 16.41
CA GLU A 50 -10.55 -4.81 16.10
C GLU A 50 -9.47 -5.09 15.05
N MET A 51 -8.93 -4.04 14.42
CA MET A 51 -7.93 -4.16 13.35
C MET A 51 -6.53 -4.32 13.93
N MET A 52 -5.85 -5.35 13.47
CA MET A 52 -4.44 -5.59 13.72
C MET A 52 -3.58 -4.81 12.72
N ALA A 53 -2.26 -4.85 12.91
CA ALA A 53 -1.30 -4.32 11.94
C ALA A 53 -1.56 -4.89 10.53
N PRO A 54 -1.55 -4.05 9.47
CA PRO A 54 -1.86 -4.51 8.13
C PRO A 54 -0.71 -5.32 7.52
N LEU A 55 -1.07 -6.34 6.74
CA LEU A 55 -0.16 -6.93 5.75
C LEU A 55 -0.24 -6.10 4.47
N ILE A 56 0.89 -5.59 3.99
CA ILE A 56 0.94 -4.84 2.73
C ILE A 56 1.44 -5.76 1.63
N VAL A 57 0.73 -5.83 0.51
CA VAL A 57 1.15 -6.57 -0.68
C VAL A 57 1.59 -5.58 -1.75
N CYS A 58 2.80 -5.69 -2.25
CA CYS A 58 3.30 -4.81 -3.31
C CYS A 58 4.31 -5.50 -4.24
N GLY A 59 4.57 -4.89 -5.40
CA GLY A 59 5.63 -5.35 -6.29
C GLY A 59 7.03 -5.12 -5.70
N ASN A 60 7.99 -5.95 -6.11
CA ASN A 60 9.37 -5.88 -5.63
C ASN A 60 10.05 -4.51 -5.87
N GLU A 61 9.68 -3.82 -6.95
CA GLU A 61 10.20 -2.50 -7.32
C GLU A 61 9.84 -1.41 -6.29
N HIS A 62 8.72 -1.56 -5.57
CA HIS A 62 8.21 -0.53 -4.66
C HIS A 62 8.47 -0.84 -3.17
N ARG A 63 9.14 -1.96 -2.86
CA ARG A 63 9.34 -2.45 -1.47
C ARG A 63 9.87 -1.38 -0.51
N PHE A 64 10.83 -0.59 -0.95
CA PHE A 64 11.47 0.44 -0.12
C PHE A 64 10.57 1.66 0.06
N LEU A 65 9.88 2.08 -1.01
CA LEU A 65 8.94 3.20 -0.93
C LEU A 65 7.77 2.86 -0.02
N VAL A 66 7.21 1.65 -0.12
CA VAL A 66 6.13 1.18 0.77
C VAL A 66 6.59 1.19 2.22
N ALA A 67 7.78 0.64 2.51
CA ALA A 67 8.33 0.64 3.87
C ALA A 67 8.52 2.06 4.42
N GLU A 68 9.05 2.98 3.60
CA GLU A 68 9.25 4.38 3.98
C GLU A 68 7.94 5.11 4.24
N GLN A 69 6.94 4.88 3.39
CA GLN A 69 5.60 5.47 3.52
C GLN A 69 4.92 5.06 4.83
N MET A 70 5.05 3.79 5.23
CA MET A 70 4.53 3.30 6.51
C MET A 70 5.30 3.89 7.70
N ARG A 71 6.64 3.96 7.61
CA ARG A 71 7.48 4.59 8.65
C ARG A 71 7.12 6.05 8.86
N ALA A 72 6.89 6.80 7.79
CA ALA A 72 6.56 8.23 7.83
C ALA A 72 5.26 8.55 8.58
N ILE A 73 4.33 7.60 8.68
CA ILE A 73 3.08 7.75 9.45
C ILE A 73 3.10 6.99 10.78
N GLY A 74 4.24 6.43 11.18
CA GLY A 74 4.36 5.63 12.40
C GLY A 74 3.56 4.32 12.38
N CYS A 75 3.09 3.87 11.21
CA CYS A 75 2.38 2.61 11.06
C CYS A 75 3.41 1.48 10.90
N GLN A 76 3.41 0.52 11.82
CA GLN A 76 4.21 -0.70 11.67
C GLN A 76 3.35 -1.79 11.04
N PRO A 77 3.58 -2.16 9.76
CA PRO A 77 2.82 -3.25 9.14
C PRO A 77 3.21 -4.59 9.77
N LEU A 78 2.28 -5.56 9.74
CA LEU A 78 2.57 -6.95 10.10
C LEU A 78 3.68 -7.54 9.20
N GLY A 79 3.71 -7.10 7.95
CA GLY A 79 4.73 -7.45 6.98
C GLY A 79 4.50 -6.76 5.64
N ILE A 80 5.50 -6.87 4.77
CA ILE A 80 5.41 -6.46 3.36
C ILE A 80 5.63 -7.70 2.51
N LEU A 81 4.56 -8.20 1.91
CA LEU A 81 4.59 -9.33 0.98
C LEU A 81 4.95 -8.81 -0.42
N LEU A 82 6.01 -9.37 -1.00
CA LEU A 82 6.48 -8.99 -2.33
C LEU A 82 5.91 -9.93 -3.39
N GLU A 83 5.12 -9.38 -4.31
CA GLU A 83 4.72 -10.11 -5.51
C GLU A 83 5.89 -10.18 -6.49
N SER A 84 6.22 -11.39 -6.93
CA SER A 84 7.30 -11.64 -7.90
C SER A 84 6.99 -11.04 -9.27
N VAL A 85 5.70 -11.02 -9.64
CA VAL A 85 5.18 -10.39 -10.85
C VAL A 85 3.78 -9.86 -10.53
N GLY A 86 3.43 -8.66 -11.00
CA GLY A 86 2.06 -8.15 -10.87
C GLY A 86 1.09 -9.02 -11.68
N ARG A 87 0.20 -9.76 -11.01
CA ARG A 87 -0.75 -10.68 -11.67
C ARG A 87 -2.22 -10.31 -11.43
N ASN A 88 -2.51 -9.03 -11.19
CA ASN A 88 -3.82 -8.51 -10.78
C ASN A 88 -4.22 -8.94 -9.36
N THR A 89 -5.45 -8.57 -8.94
CA THR A 89 -5.91 -8.67 -7.55
C THR A 89 -6.09 -10.10 -7.05
N ALA A 90 -6.53 -11.03 -7.91
CA ALA A 90 -6.86 -12.40 -7.46
C ALA A 90 -5.63 -13.19 -6.98
N PRO A 91 -4.47 -13.15 -7.65
CA PRO A 91 -3.24 -13.77 -7.14
C PRO A 91 -2.67 -13.11 -5.89
N ALA A 92 -3.02 -11.85 -5.60
CA ALA A 92 -2.54 -11.16 -4.42
C ALA A 92 -3.24 -11.60 -3.12
N VAL A 93 -4.36 -12.33 -3.24
CA VAL A 93 -5.18 -12.84 -2.12
C VAL A 93 -5.02 -14.37 -1.95
N ALA A 94 -4.47 -15.06 -2.95
CA ALA A 94 -4.37 -16.52 -3.02
C ALA A 94 -3.18 -17.12 -2.27
#